data_AF-A0A235FHZ7-F1
#
_entry.id   AF-A0A235FHZ7-F1
#
_cell.length_a   1.000
_cell.length_b   1.000
_cell.length_c   1.000
_cell.angle_alpha   90.00
_cell.angle_beta   90.00
_cell.angle_gamma   90.00
#
_symmetry.space_group_name_H-M   'P 1'
#
loop_
_entity.id
_entity.type
_entity.pdbx_description
1 polymer ?
#
loop_
_entity_poly.entity_id
_entity_poly.type
_entity_poly.pdbx_seq_one_letter_code
_entity_poly.pdbx_strand_id
1 'polypeptide(L)'
;MQIKKRRRPAFVVVLALITVAALVTGIALVGNSFRFSQEPVTIPGPDGDLAGILTLPDEGAARGLVVMVHGDGPVEATQGGLYAPWFEGAADAGFATLSWSKPGIGGSDGDWLSQSMDDRAAEVSAVLDWAQRSDDVPTDTIVLWGASQAGWVLPKITSAREDIDGVVAVGTAIGWLGQGRFNLLAQLEHDDADAQERESAIAESDQTRGLLKRRASYEEYLASTTSSDPMTADRWGFVLRNFDADATEDLIASASRAIPVHLMAGTHDRNVDVAETENTYRSIFGPSLTVTHVDGAHSLARPVMEDNDAIGLLTGIIWPQALLAPGAIDDYSAFLSGVRR
;
A
#
# COMPACT_ATOMS: atom_id res chain seq x y z
N MET A 1 16.53 45.24 -52.46
CA MET A 1 16.14 43.83 -52.16
C MET A 1 16.81 43.41 -50.85
N GLN A 2 16.10 43.46 -49.73
CA GLN A 2 16.56 42.86 -48.46
C GLN A 2 15.46 41.97 -47.90
N ILE A 3 15.83 40.71 -47.73
CA ILE A 3 14.97 39.57 -47.42
C ILE A 3 14.51 39.68 -45.96
N LYS A 4 13.20 39.83 -45.73
CA LYS A 4 12.57 39.71 -44.41
C LYS A 4 12.86 38.31 -43.86
N LYS A 5 13.73 38.22 -42.84
CA LYS A 5 13.98 36.97 -42.08
C LYS A 5 12.66 36.43 -41.51
N ARG A 6 12.32 35.20 -41.88
CA ARG A 6 11.17 34.40 -41.42
C ARG A 6 11.17 34.28 -39.88
N ARG A 7 10.37 35.08 -39.18
CA ARG A 7 10.06 34.93 -37.73
C ARG A 7 8.89 33.95 -37.45
N ARG A 8 8.36 33.29 -38.48
CA ARG A 8 7.20 32.38 -38.37
C ARG A 8 7.42 31.04 -37.64
N PRO A 9 8.60 30.38 -37.64
CA PRO A 9 8.72 29.06 -37.01
C PRO A 9 8.67 29.14 -35.48
N ALA A 10 9.25 30.18 -34.86
CA ALA A 10 9.24 30.33 -33.40
C ALA A 10 7.84 30.56 -32.84
N PHE A 11 6.98 31.34 -33.53
CA PHE A 11 5.60 31.59 -33.10
C PHE A 11 4.73 30.33 -33.20
N VAL A 12 4.91 29.52 -34.26
CA VAL A 12 4.18 28.25 -34.42
C VAL A 12 4.61 27.23 -33.37
N VAL A 13 5.91 27.17 -33.05
CA VAL A 13 6.43 26.29 -31.98
C VAL A 13 5.89 26.73 -30.62
N VAL A 14 5.91 28.02 -30.29
CA VAL A 14 5.35 28.53 -29.02
C VAL A 14 3.86 28.24 -28.91
N LEU A 15 3.09 28.46 -29.98
CA LEU A 15 1.65 28.16 -29.97
C LEU A 15 1.38 26.66 -29.81
N ALA A 16 2.15 25.80 -30.48
CA ALA A 16 2.04 24.36 -30.32
C ALA A 16 2.36 23.92 -28.89
N LEU A 17 3.41 24.46 -28.28
CA LEU A 17 3.77 24.20 -26.88
C LEU A 17 2.67 24.65 -25.91
N ILE A 18 2.06 25.82 -26.13
CA ILE A 18 0.94 26.31 -25.32
C ILE A 18 -0.27 25.39 -25.46
N THR A 19 -0.61 24.95 -26.68
CA THR A 19 -1.73 24.03 -26.91
C THR A 19 -1.49 22.68 -26.25
N VAL A 20 -0.27 22.14 -26.34
CA VAL A 20 0.11 20.89 -25.66
C VAL A 20 0.03 21.07 -24.14
N ALA A 21 0.56 22.17 -23.59
CA ALA A 21 0.50 22.45 -22.17
C ALA A 21 -0.95 22.60 -21.67
N ALA A 22 -1.81 23.29 -22.42
CA ALA A 22 -3.24 23.43 -22.09
C ALA A 22 -3.97 22.08 -22.15
N LEU A 23 -3.64 21.23 -23.13
CA LEU A 23 -4.20 19.88 -23.23
C LEU A 23 -3.75 19.00 -22.06
N VAL A 24 -2.45 18.98 -21.74
CA VAL A 24 -1.91 18.22 -20.58
C VAL A 24 -2.52 18.73 -19.28
N THR A 25 -2.68 20.05 -19.12
CA THR A 25 -3.34 20.64 -17.95
C THR A 25 -4.80 20.20 -17.87
N GLY A 26 -5.54 20.25 -18.99
CA GLY A 26 -6.93 19.80 -19.04
C GLY A 26 -7.07 18.31 -18.71
N ILE A 27 -6.19 17.47 -19.25
CA ILE A 27 -6.12 16.03 -18.93
C ILE A 27 -5.81 15.83 -17.45
N ALA A 28 -4.84 16.57 -16.90
CA ALA A 28 -4.48 16.47 -15.49
C ALA A 28 -5.63 16.90 -14.56
N LEU A 29 -6.36 17.96 -14.90
CA LEU A 29 -7.51 18.41 -14.14
C LEU A 29 -8.64 17.39 -14.13
N VAL A 30 -8.90 16.74 -15.27
CA VAL A 30 -9.91 15.68 -15.37
C VAL A 30 -9.44 14.39 -14.69
N GLY A 31 -8.18 14.01 -14.86
CA GLY A 31 -7.60 12.81 -14.25
C GLY A 31 -7.49 12.90 -12.71
N ASN A 32 -7.47 14.11 -12.17
CA ASN A 32 -7.45 14.40 -10.73
C ASN A 32 -8.78 14.97 -10.20
N SER A 33 -9.86 14.94 -10.98
CA SER A 33 -11.18 15.28 -10.47
C SER A 33 -11.80 14.03 -9.84
N PHE A 34 -11.72 13.95 -8.52
CA PHE A 34 -12.28 12.84 -7.75
C PHE A 34 -13.64 13.19 -7.14
N ARG A 35 -14.50 12.20 -6.97
CA ARG A 35 -15.86 12.33 -6.38
C ARG A 35 -15.87 12.16 -4.86
N PHE A 36 -14.95 12.83 -4.18
CA PHE A 36 -14.91 12.85 -2.72
C PHE A 36 -14.27 14.15 -2.22
N SER A 37 -14.67 14.55 -1.02
CA SER A 37 -14.03 15.62 -0.27
C SER A 37 -13.00 15.06 0.69
N GLN A 38 -11.99 15.86 1.04
CA GLN A 38 -10.92 15.49 1.97
C GLN A 38 -10.86 16.50 3.10
N GLU A 39 -10.74 16.00 4.32
CA GLU A 39 -10.63 16.79 5.53
C GLU A 39 -9.40 16.33 6.33
N PRO A 40 -8.47 17.23 6.66
CA PRO A 40 -7.36 16.89 7.54
C PRO A 40 -7.88 16.64 8.96
N VAL A 41 -7.40 15.57 9.58
CA VAL A 41 -7.72 15.21 10.96
C VAL A 41 -6.45 14.97 11.76
N THR A 42 -6.51 15.20 13.07
CA THR A 42 -5.43 14.84 13.99
C THR A 42 -5.94 13.72 14.88
N ILE A 43 -5.23 12.59 14.85
CA ILE A 43 -5.65 11.36 15.53
C ILE A 43 -4.67 11.09 16.67
N PRO A 44 -5.11 11.05 17.93
CA PRO A 44 -4.24 10.67 19.03
C PRO A 44 -3.77 9.22 18.87
N GLY A 45 -2.48 9.02 18.65
CA GLY A 45 -1.84 7.71 18.53
C GLY A 45 -1.08 7.29 19.80
N PRO A 46 -0.53 6.06 19.84
CA PRO A 46 0.24 5.57 20.98
C PRO A 46 1.51 6.39 21.28
N ASP A 47 2.18 6.88 20.24
CA ASP A 47 3.47 7.56 20.32
C ASP A 47 3.41 9.07 20.01
N GLY A 48 2.20 9.64 20.02
CA GLY A 48 1.94 11.05 19.71
C GLY A 48 0.81 11.23 18.70
N ASP A 49 0.65 12.45 18.22
CA ASP A 49 -0.42 12.79 17.29
C ASP A 49 -0.09 12.29 15.87
N LEU A 50 -1.06 11.67 15.21
CA LEU A 50 -0.97 11.20 13.83
C LEU A 50 -1.72 12.17 12.90
N ALA A 51 -1.06 12.60 11.82
CA ALA A 51 -1.64 13.43 10.79
C ALA A 51 -2.46 12.58 9.81
N GLY A 52 -3.79 12.70 9.88
CA GLY A 52 -4.75 11.93 9.09
C GLY A 52 -5.48 12.73 8.02
N ILE A 53 -6.09 11.98 7.09
CA ILE A 53 -7.05 12.46 6.10
C ILE A 53 -8.31 11.60 6.23
N LEU A 54 -9.44 12.27 6.47
CA LEU A 54 -10.76 11.69 6.34
C LEU A 54 -11.32 12.09 4.97
N THR A 55 -11.77 11.12 4.18
CA THR A 55 -12.48 11.39 2.94
C THR A 55 -13.95 11.05 3.08
N LEU A 56 -14.81 11.87 2.46
CA LEU A 56 -16.26 11.70 2.48
C LEU A 56 -16.79 11.70 1.03
N PRO A 57 -17.79 10.85 0.71
CA PRO A 57 -18.51 10.96 -0.55
C PRO A 57 -19.08 12.38 -0.74
N ASP A 58 -18.99 12.92 -1.95
CA ASP A 58 -19.55 14.26 -2.24
C ASP A 58 -21.09 14.28 -2.19
N GLU A 59 -21.71 13.13 -2.46
CA GLU A 59 -23.15 12.96 -2.49
C GLU A 59 -23.60 11.95 -1.43
N GLY A 60 -24.54 12.38 -0.57
CA GLY A 60 -25.14 11.53 0.45
C GLY A 60 -24.29 11.39 1.71
N ALA A 61 -24.87 10.72 2.72
CA ALA A 61 -24.12 10.38 3.93
C ALA A 61 -23.36 9.08 3.71
N ALA A 62 -22.09 9.04 4.16
CA ALA A 62 -21.33 7.81 4.19
C ALA A 62 -21.98 6.79 5.13
N ARG A 63 -22.08 5.55 4.68
CA ARG A 63 -22.72 4.44 5.41
C ARG A 63 -21.75 3.63 6.28
N GLY A 64 -20.48 4.02 6.30
CA GLY A 64 -19.39 3.26 6.88
C GLY A 64 -18.03 3.89 6.61
N LEU A 65 -17.00 3.26 7.15
CA LEU A 65 -15.62 3.70 7.10
C LEU A 65 -14.72 2.60 6.54
N VAL A 66 -13.91 2.94 5.54
CA VAL A 66 -12.72 2.16 5.17
C VAL A 66 -11.52 2.71 5.92
N VAL A 67 -10.77 1.87 6.62
CA VAL A 67 -9.54 2.26 7.32
C VAL A 67 -8.34 1.70 6.58
N MET A 68 -7.44 2.57 6.13
CA MET A 68 -6.29 2.23 5.31
C MET A 68 -5.07 1.87 6.16
N VAL A 69 -4.52 0.66 5.96
CA VAL A 69 -3.32 0.16 6.65
C VAL A 69 -2.18 0.02 5.65
N HIS A 70 -1.18 0.89 5.78
CA HIS A 70 -0.08 0.99 4.82
C HIS A 70 0.85 -0.24 4.81
N GLY A 71 1.51 -0.46 3.67
CA GLY A 71 2.62 -1.42 3.51
C GLY A 71 3.91 -0.99 4.22
N ASP A 72 5.05 -1.57 3.85
CA ASP A 72 6.37 -1.18 4.38
C ASP A 72 6.81 0.18 3.83
N GLY A 73 7.66 0.90 4.57
CA GLY A 73 8.24 2.17 4.12
C GLY A 73 7.59 3.43 4.69
N PRO A 74 8.16 4.62 4.39
CA PRO A 74 7.73 5.92 4.92
C PRO A 74 6.51 6.45 4.15
N VAL A 75 5.32 5.94 4.48
CA VAL A 75 4.06 6.28 3.79
C VAL A 75 3.32 7.40 4.52
N GLU A 76 2.97 8.46 3.79
CA GLU A 76 2.07 9.52 4.24
C GLU A 76 0.60 9.20 3.88
N ALA A 77 -0.35 9.85 4.54
CA ALA A 77 -1.79 9.56 4.47
C ALA A 77 -2.38 9.37 3.06
N THR A 78 -1.93 10.10 2.03
CA THR A 78 -2.43 9.99 0.65
C THR A 78 -1.50 9.24 -0.31
N GLN A 79 -0.33 8.83 0.18
CA GLN A 79 0.81 8.32 -0.59
C GLN A 79 1.11 9.14 -1.87
N GLY A 80 1.28 10.45 -1.78
CA GLY A 80 1.49 11.38 -2.88
C GLY A 80 0.28 11.52 -3.80
N GLY A 81 -0.93 11.25 -3.31
CA GLY A 81 -2.15 11.16 -4.11
C GLY A 81 -2.37 9.80 -4.79
N LEU A 82 -1.44 8.84 -4.66
CA LEU A 82 -1.58 7.51 -5.26
C LEU A 82 -2.74 6.71 -4.65
N TYR A 83 -3.25 7.10 -3.48
CA TYR A 83 -4.44 6.50 -2.87
C TYR A 83 -5.77 7.07 -3.34
N ALA A 84 -5.78 8.17 -4.10
CA ALA A 84 -7.02 8.79 -4.54
C ALA A 84 -7.96 7.83 -5.31
N PRO A 85 -7.48 6.91 -6.18
CA PRO A 85 -8.37 5.91 -6.80
C PRO A 85 -9.05 4.97 -5.80
N TRP A 86 -8.37 4.61 -4.71
CA TRP A 86 -8.95 3.78 -3.63
C TRP A 86 -9.97 4.58 -2.81
N PHE A 87 -9.69 5.86 -2.54
CA PHE A 87 -10.64 6.75 -1.86
C PHE A 87 -11.91 6.97 -2.69
N GLU A 88 -11.76 7.15 -4.00
CA GLU A 88 -12.89 7.30 -4.91
C GLU A 88 -13.73 6.01 -5.03
N GLY A 89 -13.10 4.85 -5.16
CA GLY A 89 -13.83 3.57 -5.16
C GLY A 89 -14.60 3.31 -3.87
N ALA A 90 -14.04 3.70 -2.72
CA ALA A 90 -14.75 3.66 -1.44
C ALA A 90 -15.94 4.63 -1.43
N ALA A 91 -15.75 5.86 -1.90
CA ALA A 91 -16.80 6.87 -1.99
C ALA A 91 -17.94 6.45 -2.92
N ASP A 92 -17.62 5.88 -4.09
CA ASP A 92 -18.60 5.33 -5.04
C ASP A 92 -19.42 4.18 -4.42
N ALA A 93 -18.83 3.41 -3.49
CA ALA A 93 -19.52 2.39 -2.70
C ALA A 93 -20.24 2.94 -1.44
N GLY A 94 -20.22 4.27 -1.25
CA GLY A 94 -20.87 4.98 -0.14
C GLY A 94 -20.09 5.00 1.17
N PHE A 95 -18.79 4.69 1.17
CA PHE A 95 -17.94 4.70 2.36
C PHE A 95 -17.11 5.98 2.45
N ALA A 96 -16.89 6.44 3.68
CA ALA A 96 -15.79 7.33 3.99
C ALA A 96 -14.46 6.54 4.00
N THR A 97 -13.32 7.21 3.83
CA THR A 97 -12.01 6.59 4.04
C THR A 97 -11.21 7.34 5.10
N LEU A 98 -10.60 6.63 6.05
CA LEU A 98 -9.64 7.18 6.99
C LEU A 98 -8.25 6.59 6.71
N SER A 99 -7.29 7.48 6.49
CA SER A 99 -5.88 7.17 6.24
C SER A 99 -5.01 8.14 7.02
N TRP A 100 -3.81 7.74 7.44
CA TRP A 100 -2.93 8.62 8.23
C TRP A 100 -1.47 8.43 7.89
N SER A 101 -0.67 9.48 8.08
CA SER A 101 0.76 9.36 7.88
C SER A 101 1.36 8.52 9.00
N LYS A 102 2.21 7.55 8.63
CA LYS A 102 2.92 6.74 9.63
C LYS A 102 3.72 7.61 10.61
N PRO A 103 4.05 7.10 11.81
CA PRO A 103 4.84 7.87 12.77
C PRO A 103 6.14 8.42 12.18
N GLY A 104 6.40 9.70 12.42
CA GLY A 104 7.55 10.45 11.89
C GLY A 104 7.41 10.90 10.44
N ILE A 105 6.30 10.61 9.76
CA ILE A 105 6.04 10.94 8.35
C ILE A 105 4.87 11.93 8.27
N GLY A 106 4.90 12.84 7.28
CA GLY A 106 3.74 13.65 6.91
C GLY A 106 3.18 14.57 8.00
N GLY A 107 3.96 14.86 9.04
CA GLY A 107 3.54 15.66 10.20
C GLY A 107 3.05 14.85 11.40
N SER A 108 3.04 13.51 11.32
CA SER A 108 2.83 12.64 12.48
C SER A 108 4.06 12.62 13.39
N ASP A 109 3.83 12.54 14.70
CA ASP A 109 4.86 12.31 15.70
C ASP A 109 5.40 10.88 15.65
N GLY A 110 6.49 10.60 16.39
CA GLY A 110 7.05 9.25 16.55
C GLY A 110 8.00 8.81 15.42
N ASP A 111 8.21 7.50 15.31
CA ASP A 111 9.07 6.89 14.29
C ASP A 111 8.60 5.46 13.95
N TRP A 112 8.14 5.25 12.72
CA TRP A 112 7.64 3.96 12.25
C TRP A 112 8.71 2.85 12.24
N LEU A 113 10.00 3.20 12.15
CA LEU A 113 11.10 2.21 12.23
C LEU A 113 11.28 1.64 13.64
N SER A 114 10.71 2.30 14.66
CA SER A 114 10.72 1.80 16.02
C SER A 114 9.65 0.72 16.29
N GLN A 115 8.64 0.60 15.41
CA GLN A 115 7.46 -0.26 15.62
C GLN A 115 7.71 -1.73 15.29
N SER A 116 7.14 -2.61 16.12
CA SER A 116 6.85 -3.99 15.76
C SER A 116 5.52 -4.13 15.00
N MET A 117 5.22 -5.28 14.41
CA MET A 117 3.90 -5.53 13.81
C MET A 117 2.76 -5.47 14.84
N ASP A 118 3.04 -5.79 16.11
CA ASP A 118 2.07 -5.64 17.20
C ASP A 118 1.86 -4.16 17.56
N ASP A 119 2.92 -3.35 17.57
CA ASP A 119 2.79 -1.88 17.77
C ASP A 119 1.99 -1.26 16.62
N ARG A 120 2.21 -1.70 15.38
CA ARG A 120 1.39 -1.29 14.23
C ARG A 120 -0.08 -1.67 14.41
N ALA A 121 -0.38 -2.84 14.98
CA ALA A 121 -1.75 -3.25 15.27
C ALA A 121 -2.38 -2.41 16.41
N ALA A 122 -1.60 -2.07 17.42
CA ALA A 122 -2.05 -1.18 18.48
C ALA A 122 -2.36 0.23 17.95
N GLU A 123 -1.53 0.75 17.02
CA GLU A 123 -1.77 2.03 16.35
C GLU A 123 -3.10 2.02 15.58
N VAL A 124 -3.34 1.01 14.73
CA VAL A 124 -4.61 0.88 13.98
C VAL A 124 -5.81 0.79 14.93
N SER A 125 -5.67 0.07 16.05
CA SER A 125 -6.72 -0.01 17.07
C SER A 125 -7.00 1.33 17.74
N ALA A 126 -5.96 2.12 18.04
CA ALA A 126 -6.13 3.46 18.60
C ALA A 126 -6.85 4.40 17.62
N VAL A 127 -6.54 4.31 16.32
CA VAL A 127 -7.22 5.06 15.26
C VAL A 127 -8.70 4.67 15.18
N LEU A 128 -9.01 3.37 15.22
CA LEU A 128 -10.39 2.86 15.23
C LEU A 128 -11.17 3.34 16.46
N ASP A 129 -10.55 3.29 17.65
CA ASP A 129 -11.18 3.75 18.89
C ASP A 129 -11.46 5.26 18.85
N TRP A 130 -10.56 6.05 18.26
CA TRP A 130 -10.78 7.48 18.05
C TRP A 130 -11.92 7.73 17.06
N ALA A 131 -11.95 7.00 15.95
CA ALA A 131 -12.99 7.11 14.93
C ALA A 131 -14.38 6.86 15.54
N GLN A 132 -14.54 5.79 16.33
CA GLN A 132 -15.82 5.46 16.98
C GLN A 132 -16.28 6.46 18.03
N ARG A 133 -15.37 7.25 18.60
CA ARG A 133 -15.67 8.31 19.58
C ARG A 133 -15.93 9.66 18.94
N SER A 134 -15.73 9.79 17.62
CA SER A 134 -15.85 11.04 16.89
C SER A 134 -17.22 11.08 16.21
N ASP A 135 -18.07 12.04 16.60
CA ASP A 135 -19.45 12.14 16.13
C ASP A 135 -19.56 12.33 14.60
N ASP A 136 -18.52 12.87 13.97
CA ASP A 136 -18.47 13.17 12.53
C ASP A 136 -17.87 12.02 11.69
N VAL A 137 -17.47 10.91 12.31
CA VAL A 137 -16.87 9.75 11.59
C VAL A 137 -17.90 8.61 11.46
N PRO A 138 -18.24 8.18 10.23
CA PRO A 138 -19.32 7.22 9.99
C PRO A 138 -18.85 5.77 10.24
N THR A 139 -18.81 5.34 11.49
CA THR A 139 -18.32 4.00 11.88
C THR A 139 -19.43 2.92 11.93
N ASP A 140 -20.52 3.10 11.18
CA ASP A 140 -21.65 2.15 11.16
C ASP A 140 -21.27 0.78 10.61
N THR A 141 -20.49 0.76 9.52
CA THR A 141 -19.84 -0.42 8.94
C THR A 141 -18.35 -0.12 8.80
N ILE A 142 -17.46 -0.97 9.32
CA ILE A 142 -16.00 -0.75 9.24
C ILE A 142 -15.35 -1.82 8.37
N VAL A 143 -14.63 -1.40 7.33
CA VAL A 143 -13.81 -2.28 6.49
C VAL A 143 -12.35 -1.90 6.65
N LEU A 144 -11.48 -2.88 6.87
CA LEU A 144 -10.04 -2.64 6.81
C LEU A 144 -9.55 -2.87 5.39
N TRP A 145 -8.84 -1.91 4.84
CA TRP A 145 -8.06 -2.09 3.61
C TRP A 145 -6.59 -2.10 3.99
N GLY A 146 -5.80 -3.05 3.50
CA GLY A 146 -4.37 -3.05 3.76
C GLY A 146 -3.55 -3.70 2.66
N ALA A 147 -2.36 -3.14 2.43
CA ALA A 147 -1.47 -3.57 1.37
C ALA A 147 -0.14 -4.15 1.89
N SER A 148 0.37 -5.19 1.21
CA SER A 148 1.72 -5.72 1.43
C SER A 148 1.99 -6.12 2.90
N GLN A 149 2.93 -5.46 3.59
CA GLN A 149 3.23 -5.65 5.03
C GLN A 149 2.00 -5.58 5.95
N ALA A 150 0.94 -4.87 5.55
CA ALA A 150 -0.31 -4.84 6.30
C ALA A 150 -0.94 -6.23 6.49
N GLY A 151 -0.58 -7.21 5.66
CA GLY A 151 -0.97 -8.62 5.83
C GLY A 151 -0.62 -9.21 7.19
N TRP A 152 0.44 -8.73 7.84
CA TRP A 152 0.82 -9.15 9.20
C TRP A 152 0.11 -8.36 10.31
N VAL A 153 -0.57 -7.26 9.96
CA VAL A 153 -1.23 -6.35 10.91
C VAL A 153 -2.74 -6.59 10.93
N LEU A 154 -3.37 -6.67 9.75
CA LEU A 154 -4.82 -6.87 9.59
C LEU A 154 -5.38 -8.03 10.44
N PRO A 155 -4.83 -9.26 10.40
CA PRO A 155 -5.40 -10.37 11.16
C PRO A 155 -5.28 -10.22 12.69
N LYS A 156 -4.28 -9.45 13.18
CA LYS A 156 -4.18 -9.11 14.60
C LYS A 156 -5.33 -8.22 15.06
N ILE A 157 -5.73 -7.26 14.21
CA ILE A 157 -6.88 -6.40 14.48
C ILE A 157 -8.18 -7.19 14.47
N THR A 158 -8.40 -7.95 13.41
CA THR A 158 -9.68 -8.63 13.20
C THR A 158 -9.90 -9.76 14.18
N SER A 159 -8.84 -10.41 14.68
CA SER A 159 -8.95 -11.38 15.77
C SER A 159 -9.24 -10.74 17.13
N ALA A 160 -8.79 -9.50 17.37
CA ALA A 160 -8.94 -8.80 18.64
C ALA A 160 -10.19 -7.92 18.74
N ARG A 161 -10.80 -7.51 17.62
CA ARG A 161 -11.93 -6.59 17.58
C ARG A 161 -13.17 -7.21 16.94
N GLU A 162 -14.35 -6.89 17.49
CA GLU A 162 -15.65 -7.38 17.01
C GLU A 162 -16.39 -6.39 16.09
N ASP A 163 -15.86 -5.18 15.93
CA ASP A 163 -16.46 -4.06 15.21
C ASP A 163 -16.01 -3.93 13.74
N ILE A 164 -15.19 -4.86 13.26
CA ILE A 164 -14.75 -4.91 11.86
C ILE A 164 -15.69 -5.81 11.05
N ASP A 165 -16.26 -5.30 9.96
CA ASP A 165 -17.27 -5.97 9.14
C ASP A 165 -16.70 -6.56 7.84
N GLY A 166 -15.48 -6.22 7.45
CA GLY A 166 -14.82 -6.80 6.29
C GLY A 166 -13.34 -6.44 6.17
N VAL A 167 -12.64 -7.17 5.31
CA VAL A 167 -11.21 -6.95 5.01
C VAL A 167 -10.96 -6.96 3.50
N VAL A 168 -10.22 -5.98 3.01
CA VAL A 168 -9.60 -5.98 1.68
C VAL A 168 -8.08 -6.09 1.86
N ALA A 169 -7.53 -7.21 1.43
CA ALA A 169 -6.10 -7.52 1.47
C ALA A 169 -5.51 -7.38 0.07
N VAL A 170 -4.62 -6.40 -0.13
CA VAL A 170 -4.01 -6.09 -1.43
C VAL A 170 -2.55 -6.54 -1.45
N GLY A 171 -2.24 -7.58 -2.21
CA GLY A 171 -0.87 -8.08 -2.34
C GLY A 171 -0.20 -8.38 -1.00
N THR A 172 -0.94 -8.93 -0.02
CA THR A 172 -0.44 -9.19 1.33
C THR A 172 0.37 -10.48 1.40
N ALA A 173 1.42 -10.54 2.22
CA ALA A 173 2.24 -11.74 2.38
C ALA A 173 1.89 -12.56 3.63
N ILE A 174 2.32 -13.83 3.66
CA ILE A 174 2.17 -14.72 4.82
C ILE A 174 3.33 -14.58 5.80
N GLY A 175 4.58 -14.86 5.38
CA GLY A 175 5.75 -14.81 6.26
C GLY A 175 6.87 -13.93 5.72
N TRP A 176 7.48 -13.12 6.58
CA TRP A 176 8.53 -12.16 6.21
C TRP A 176 9.71 -12.82 5.49
N LEU A 177 10.27 -13.89 6.08
CA LEU A 177 11.41 -14.58 5.49
C LEU A 177 11.07 -15.33 4.20
N GLY A 178 9.85 -15.85 4.08
CA GLY A 178 9.36 -16.50 2.86
C GLY A 178 9.24 -15.47 1.74
N GLN A 179 8.49 -14.41 1.99
CA GLN A 179 8.31 -13.28 1.09
C GLN A 179 9.66 -12.71 0.62
N GLY A 180 10.58 -12.43 1.54
CA GLY A 180 11.89 -11.88 1.18
C GLY A 180 12.73 -12.81 0.31
N ARG A 181 12.53 -14.14 0.39
CA ARG A 181 13.22 -15.10 -0.50
C ARG A 181 12.58 -15.09 -1.88
N PHE A 182 11.25 -15.12 -1.93
CA PHE A 182 10.50 -15.02 -3.18
C PHE A 182 10.88 -13.75 -3.94
N ASN A 183 10.82 -12.59 -3.28
CA ASN A 183 11.12 -11.31 -3.91
C ASN A 183 12.52 -11.25 -4.51
N LEU A 184 13.53 -11.72 -3.78
CA LEU A 184 14.89 -11.81 -4.30
C LEU A 184 14.97 -12.69 -5.56
N LEU A 185 14.35 -13.86 -5.55
CA LEU A 185 14.41 -14.78 -6.69
C LEU A 185 13.64 -14.26 -7.91
N ALA A 186 12.48 -13.62 -7.68
CA ALA A 186 11.68 -12.99 -8.72
C ALA A 186 12.39 -11.80 -9.36
N GLN A 187 13.09 -10.98 -8.55
CA GLN A 187 13.89 -9.87 -9.06
C GLN A 187 15.07 -10.37 -9.90
N LEU A 188 15.81 -11.37 -9.41
CA LEU A 188 16.92 -11.98 -10.16
C LEU A 188 16.46 -12.61 -11.48
N GLU A 189 15.24 -13.15 -11.54
CA GLU A 189 14.66 -13.65 -12.79
C GLU A 189 14.28 -12.51 -13.73
N HIS A 190 13.67 -11.44 -13.21
CA HIS A 190 13.32 -10.27 -14.01
C HIS A 190 14.54 -9.56 -14.60
N ASP A 191 15.64 -9.49 -13.85
CA ASP A 191 16.88 -8.84 -14.27
C ASP A 191 17.73 -9.73 -15.20
N ASP A 192 17.22 -10.89 -15.62
CA ASP A 192 17.95 -11.89 -16.42
C ASP A 192 19.30 -12.30 -15.80
N ALA A 193 19.37 -12.31 -14.45
CA ALA A 193 20.62 -12.54 -13.71
C ALA A 193 21.19 -13.93 -14.00
N ASP A 194 22.51 -13.99 -14.20
CA ASP A 194 23.20 -15.23 -14.48
C ASP A 194 23.34 -16.14 -13.23
N ALA A 195 23.87 -17.34 -13.43
CA ALA A 195 24.00 -18.32 -12.34
C ALA A 195 24.93 -17.83 -11.20
N GLN A 196 25.97 -17.06 -11.53
CA GLN A 196 26.93 -16.54 -10.55
C GLN A 196 26.33 -15.37 -9.76
N GLU A 197 25.62 -14.46 -10.44
CA GLU A 197 24.89 -13.37 -9.80
C GLU A 197 23.83 -13.92 -8.85
N ARG A 198 23.07 -14.92 -9.30
CA ARG A 198 22.06 -15.60 -8.49
C ARG A 198 22.66 -16.28 -7.25
N GLU A 199 23.73 -17.04 -7.42
CA GLU A 199 24.41 -17.71 -6.29
C GLU A 199 24.93 -16.69 -5.26
N SER A 200 25.56 -15.62 -5.73
CA SER A 200 26.12 -14.57 -4.88
C SER A 200 25.03 -13.84 -4.09
N ALA A 201 23.94 -13.44 -4.75
CA ALA A 201 22.83 -12.75 -4.11
C ALA A 201 22.09 -13.65 -3.10
N ILE A 202 21.94 -14.94 -3.40
CA ILE A 202 21.37 -15.92 -2.46
C ILE A 202 22.25 -16.05 -1.22
N ALA A 203 23.57 -16.16 -1.40
CA ALA A 203 24.53 -16.29 -0.31
C ALA A 203 24.56 -15.06 0.61
N GLU A 204 24.51 -13.85 0.03
CA GLU A 204 24.42 -12.60 0.79
C GLU A 204 23.12 -12.51 1.61
N SER A 205 21.99 -12.89 1.00
CA SER A 205 20.70 -12.98 1.70
C SER A 205 20.75 -13.98 2.85
N ASP A 206 21.36 -15.17 2.65
CA ASP A 206 21.50 -16.19 3.69
C ASP A 206 22.42 -15.74 4.83
N GLN A 207 23.50 -15.02 4.52
CA GLN A 207 24.37 -14.41 5.52
C GLN A 207 23.58 -13.41 6.38
N THR A 208 22.83 -12.51 5.74
CA THR A 208 21.99 -11.52 6.43
C THR A 208 20.95 -12.19 7.32
N ARG A 209 20.27 -13.25 6.82
CA ARG A 209 19.34 -14.06 7.62
C ARG A 209 20.03 -14.74 8.80
N GLY A 210 21.26 -15.21 8.63
CA GLY A 210 22.06 -15.80 9.71
C GLY A 210 22.36 -14.80 10.83
N LEU A 211 22.60 -13.54 10.48
CA LEU A 211 22.78 -12.44 11.43
C LEU A 211 21.49 -12.12 12.18
N LEU A 212 20.37 -12.01 11.47
CA LEU A 212 19.04 -11.78 12.07
C LEU A 212 18.68 -12.90 13.07
N LYS A 213 18.84 -14.17 12.67
CA LYS A 213 18.53 -15.34 13.52
C LYS A 213 19.32 -15.39 14.82
N ARG A 214 20.55 -14.89 14.84
CA ARG A 214 21.39 -14.79 16.05
C ARG A 214 21.27 -13.45 16.76
N ARG A 215 20.38 -12.58 16.27
CA ARG A 215 20.15 -11.21 16.75
C ARG A 215 21.43 -10.36 16.82
N ALA A 216 22.20 -10.39 15.73
CA ALA A 216 23.44 -9.64 15.62
C ALA A 216 23.23 -8.12 15.75
N SER A 217 24.26 -7.44 16.29
CA SER A 217 24.30 -5.97 16.38
C SER A 217 24.38 -5.32 14.99
N TYR A 218 24.08 -4.01 14.92
CA TYR A 218 24.23 -3.25 13.68
C TYR A 218 25.70 -3.21 13.23
N GLU A 219 26.64 -3.10 14.16
CA GLU A 219 28.08 -3.08 13.89
C GLU A 219 28.55 -4.41 13.27
N GLU A 220 28.04 -5.54 13.77
CA GLU A 220 28.32 -6.86 13.18
C GLU A 220 27.71 -7.01 11.78
N TYR A 221 26.49 -6.51 11.57
CA TYR A 221 25.88 -6.46 10.24
C TYR A 221 26.73 -5.63 9.28
N LEU A 222 27.07 -4.40 9.65
CA LEU A 222 27.83 -3.49 8.81
C LEU A 222 29.24 -4.01 8.49
N ALA A 223 29.88 -4.71 9.44
CA ALA A 223 31.19 -5.30 9.23
C ALA A 223 31.18 -6.54 8.30
N SER A 224 30.00 -7.10 8.03
CA SER A 224 29.85 -8.38 7.33
C SER A 224 29.12 -8.29 5.99
N THR A 225 28.31 -7.25 5.78
CA THR A 225 27.56 -7.03 4.54
C THR A 225 28.48 -6.65 3.38
N THR A 226 28.16 -7.15 2.18
CA THR A 226 28.84 -6.80 0.93
C THR A 226 28.01 -5.87 0.04
N SER A 227 26.75 -5.61 0.40
CA SER A 227 25.86 -4.66 -0.28
C SER A 227 26.51 -3.30 -0.50
N SER A 228 26.32 -2.76 -1.70
CA SER A 228 26.68 -1.38 -2.06
C SER A 228 25.78 -0.33 -1.39
N ASP A 229 24.62 -0.74 -0.89
CA ASP A 229 23.66 0.08 -0.16
C ASP A 229 23.24 -0.66 1.13
N PRO A 230 24.08 -0.62 2.19
CA PRO A 230 23.76 -1.30 3.44
C PRO A 230 22.62 -0.59 4.18
N MET A 231 21.83 -1.35 4.95
CA MET A 231 20.80 -0.76 5.79
C MET A 231 21.37 0.26 6.76
N THR A 232 20.58 1.30 7.07
CA THR A 232 20.83 2.20 8.20
C THR A 232 20.66 1.45 9.53
N ALA A 233 21.19 2.02 10.62
CA ALA A 233 21.03 1.44 11.96
C ALA A 233 19.55 1.27 12.35
N ASP A 234 18.73 2.29 12.09
CA ASP A 234 17.30 2.27 12.40
C ASP A 234 16.57 1.22 11.57
N ARG A 235 16.91 1.10 10.28
CA ARG A 235 16.32 0.06 9.40
C ARG A 235 16.74 -1.34 9.83
N TRP A 236 18.01 -1.55 10.21
CA TRP A 236 18.44 -2.83 10.80
C TRP A 236 17.65 -3.15 12.07
N GLY A 237 17.48 -2.18 12.95
CA GLY A 237 16.67 -2.31 14.17
C GLY A 237 15.23 -2.72 13.89
N PHE A 238 14.59 -2.08 12.90
CA PHE A 238 13.24 -2.43 12.45
C PHE A 238 13.15 -3.86 11.93
N VAL A 239 14.08 -4.27 11.06
CA VAL A 239 14.10 -5.65 10.51
C VAL A 239 14.37 -6.66 11.62
N LEU A 240 15.32 -6.40 12.51
CA LEU A 240 15.67 -7.27 13.64
C LEU A 240 14.47 -7.51 14.57
N ARG A 241 13.59 -6.51 14.70
CA ARG A 241 12.37 -6.59 15.52
C ARG A 241 11.27 -7.43 14.85
N ASN A 242 11.21 -7.43 13.51
CA ASN A 242 10.06 -7.91 12.74
C ASN A 242 10.33 -9.12 11.83
N PHE A 243 11.57 -9.56 11.64
CA PHE A 243 11.90 -10.60 10.65
C PHE A 243 11.23 -11.96 10.91
N ASP A 244 10.78 -12.22 12.14
CA ASP A 244 10.05 -13.44 12.52
C ASP A 244 8.53 -13.30 12.26
N ALA A 245 8.04 -12.19 11.67
CA ALA A 245 6.63 -11.98 11.41
C ALA A 245 6.07 -13.04 10.44
N ASP A 246 4.98 -13.68 10.86
CA ASP A 246 4.21 -14.67 10.12
C ASP A 246 2.73 -14.50 10.48
N ALA A 247 1.87 -14.31 9.48
CA ALA A 247 0.45 -14.04 9.66
C ALA A 247 -0.39 -15.30 9.93
N THR A 248 0.17 -16.51 9.80
CA THR A 248 -0.63 -17.75 9.77
C THR A 248 -1.49 -17.94 11.01
N GLU A 249 -0.91 -17.78 12.21
CA GLU A 249 -1.65 -17.96 13.47
C GLU A 249 -2.71 -16.88 13.67
N ASP A 250 -2.38 -15.63 13.36
CA ASP A 250 -3.31 -14.50 13.45
C ASP A 250 -4.47 -14.66 12.44
N LEU A 251 -4.20 -15.14 11.22
CA LEU A 251 -5.21 -15.43 10.21
C LEU A 251 -6.16 -16.52 10.70
N ILE A 252 -5.64 -17.61 11.26
CA ILE A 252 -6.45 -18.69 11.86
C ILE A 252 -7.33 -18.14 12.98
N ALA A 253 -6.78 -17.31 13.86
CA ALA A 253 -7.53 -16.67 14.93
C ALA A 253 -8.63 -15.75 14.39
N SER A 254 -8.35 -14.97 13.36
CA SER A 254 -9.33 -14.05 12.75
C SER A 254 -10.49 -14.77 12.06
N ALA A 255 -10.26 -15.96 11.51
CA ALA A 255 -11.25 -16.72 10.75
C ALA A 255 -12.46 -17.14 11.58
N SER A 256 -12.35 -17.20 12.92
CA SER A 256 -13.48 -17.55 13.79
C SER A 256 -14.63 -16.54 13.74
N ARG A 257 -14.38 -15.31 13.29
CA ARG A 257 -15.41 -14.26 13.16
C ARG A 257 -16.27 -14.39 11.91
N ALA A 258 -15.84 -15.17 10.92
CA ALA A 258 -16.55 -15.37 9.65
C ALA A 258 -16.89 -14.09 8.86
N ILE A 259 -16.15 -12.99 9.07
CA ILE A 259 -16.32 -11.76 8.30
C ILE A 259 -15.82 -11.94 6.86
N PRO A 260 -16.40 -11.26 5.85
CA PRO A 260 -15.90 -11.28 4.48
C PRO A 260 -14.46 -10.80 4.37
N VAL A 261 -13.61 -11.58 3.70
CA VAL A 261 -12.23 -11.25 3.35
C VAL A 261 -12.09 -11.27 1.84
N HIS A 262 -11.52 -10.21 1.28
CA HIS A 262 -11.28 -10.07 -0.15
C HIS A 262 -9.79 -9.92 -0.42
N LEU A 263 -9.20 -10.93 -1.07
CA LEU A 263 -7.80 -10.91 -1.50
C LEU A 263 -7.72 -10.42 -2.94
N MET A 264 -7.01 -9.31 -3.16
CA MET A 264 -6.70 -8.78 -4.48
C MET A 264 -5.22 -8.97 -4.77
N ALA A 265 -4.89 -9.62 -5.88
CA ALA A 265 -3.52 -9.95 -6.25
C ALA A 265 -3.20 -9.58 -7.70
N GLY A 266 -1.99 -9.08 -7.92
CA GLY A 266 -1.45 -8.82 -9.24
C GLY A 266 -0.85 -10.10 -9.83
N THR A 267 -1.16 -10.39 -11.10
CA THR A 267 -0.58 -11.56 -11.81
C THR A 267 0.92 -11.42 -12.10
N HIS A 268 1.48 -10.22 -11.96
CA HIS A 268 2.89 -9.89 -12.18
C HIS A 268 3.58 -9.46 -10.87
N ASP A 269 3.02 -9.80 -9.71
CA ASP A 269 3.61 -9.48 -8.41
C ASP A 269 4.97 -10.19 -8.24
N ARG A 270 6.03 -9.39 -8.04
CA ARG A 270 7.40 -9.86 -7.79
C ARG A 270 7.81 -9.73 -6.32
N ASN A 271 6.94 -9.19 -5.48
CA ASN A 271 7.23 -8.91 -4.08
C ASN A 271 6.63 -9.98 -3.17
N VAL A 272 5.50 -10.57 -3.56
CA VAL A 272 4.77 -11.56 -2.78
C VAL A 272 4.46 -12.79 -3.61
N ASP A 273 4.65 -13.97 -3.01
CA ASP A 273 4.20 -15.23 -3.59
C ASP A 273 2.67 -15.29 -3.52
N VAL A 274 2.02 -14.91 -4.62
CA VAL A 274 0.56 -14.89 -4.74
C VAL A 274 -0.03 -16.29 -4.55
N ALA A 275 0.65 -17.32 -5.06
CA ALA A 275 0.18 -18.70 -4.95
C ALA A 275 0.24 -19.19 -3.49
N GLU A 276 1.33 -18.92 -2.76
CA GLU A 276 1.42 -19.22 -1.33
C GLU A 276 0.31 -18.49 -0.55
N THR A 277 0.14 -17.20 -0.81
CA THR A 277 -0.83 -16.35 -0.12
C THR A 277 -2.25 -16.83 -0.34
N GLU A 278 -2.65 -17.03 -1.60
CA GLU A 278 -3.99 -17.49 -1.96
C GLU A 278 -4.29 -18.86 -1.37
N ASN A 279 -3.36 -19.82 -1.47
CA ASN A 279 -3.55 -21.16 -0.91
C ASN A 279 -3.75 -21.11 0.61
N THR A 280 -2.96 -20.29 1.29
CA THR A 280 -3.08 -20.10 2.74
C THR A 280 -4.43 -19.48 3.11
N TYR A 281 -4.80 -18.37 2.47
CA TYR A 281 -6.09 -17.71 2.70
C TYR A 281 -7.27 -18.62 2.43
N ARG A 282 -7.26 -19.37 1.30
CA ARG A 282 -8.31 -20.32 0.95
C ARG A 282 -8.46 -21.43 1.99
N SER A 283 -7.33 -21.94 2.51
CA SER A 283 -7.35 -23.00 3.52
C SER A 283 -7.93 -22.54 4.87
N ILE A 284 -7.78 -21.25 5.20
CA ILE A 284 -8.17 -20.67 6.49
C ILE A 284 -9.60 -20.13 6.45
N PHE A 285 -9.93 -19.28 5.47
CA PHE A 285 -11.20 -18.54 5.44
C PHE A 285 -12.32 -19.26 4.68
N GLY A 286 -11.99 -20.22 3.81
CA GLY A 286 -12.96 -21.00 3.04
C GLY A 286 -14.04 -20.12 2.37
N PRO A 287 -15.32 -20.25 2.76
CA PRO A 287 -16.42 -19.52 2.13
C PRO A 287 -16.43 -18.01 2.42
N SER A 288 -15.72 -17.54 3.43
CA SER A 288 -15.61 -16.10 3.75
C SER A 288 -14.62 -15.38 2.84
N LEU A 289 -13.85 -16.10 2.02
CA LEU A 289 -12.85 -15.53 1.11
C LEU A 289 -13.39 -15.34 -0.31
N THR A 290 -13.18 -14.15 -0.86
CA THR A 290 -13.19 -13.89 -2.30
C THR A 290 -11.78 -13.54 -2.76
N VAL A 291 -11.42 -13.93 -3.98
CA VAL A 291 -10.08 -13.66 -4.55
C VAL A 291 -10.23 -13.10 -5.96
N THR A 292 -9.56 -11.99 -6.23
CA THR A 292 -9.47 -11.40 -7.56
C THR A 292 -8.02 -11.31 -8.00
N HIS A 293 -7.78 -11.73 -9.24
CA HIS A 293 -6.52 -11.52 -9.93
C HIS A 293 -6.71 -10.41 -10.95
N VAL A 294 -5.81 -9.43 -10.94
CA VAL A 294 -5.76 -8.36 -11.93
C VAL A 294 -4.45 -8.42 -12.70
N ASP A 295 -4.48 -7.93 -13.95
CA ASP A 295 -3.29 -7.79 -14.80
C ASP A 295 -2.41 -6.61 -14.32
N GLY A 296 -1.85 -6.79 -13.13
CA GLY A 296 -1.09 -5.80 -12.39
C GLY A 296 0.09 -6.42 -11.67
N ALA A 297 1.00 -5.57 -11.22
CA ALA A 297 2.16 -5.90 -10.42
C ALA A 297 1.82 -5.73 -8.91
N HIS A 298 2.81 -5.50 -8.05
CA HIS A 298 2.63 -5.63 -6.60
C HIS A 298 1.58 -4.69 -6.00
N SER A 299 1.58 -3.42 -6.41
CA SER A 299 0.57 -2.46 -5.93
C SER A 299 -0.75 -2.54 -6.69
N LEU A 300 -0.97 -3.61 -7.46
CA LEU A 300 -1.97 -3.74 -8.53
C LEU A 300 -1.82 -2.68 -9.64
N ALA A 301 -0.69 -1.99 -9.69
CA ALA A 301 -0.38 -1.08 -10.78
C ALA A 301 -0.14 -1.87 -12.07
N ARG A 302 -0.42 -1.27 -13.22
CA ARG A 302 -0.07 -1.87 -14.52
C ARG A 302 1.44 -2.13 -14.54
N PRO A 303 1.93 -3.27 -15.07
CA PRO A 303 3.35 -3.62 -14.99
C PRO A 303 4.30 -2.52 -15.50
N VAL A 304 3.93 -1.84 -16.60
CA VAL A 304 4.71 -0.72 -17.15
C VAL A 304 4.92 0.45 -16.18
N MET A 305 4.07 0.60 -15.16
CA MET A 305 4.17 1.66 -14.15
C MET A 305 5.21 1.32 -13.08
N GLU A 306 5.43 0.03 -12.79
CA GLU A 306 6.48 -0.43 -11.88
C GLU A 306 7.82 -0.64 -12.60
N ASP A 307 7.80 -1.08 -13.86
CA ASP A 307 9.02 -1.29 -14.65
C ASP A 307 9.65 0.02 -15.16
N ASN A 308 8.95 1.15 -15.04
CA ASN A 308 9.44 2.45 -15.47
C ASN A 308 8.98 3.56 -14.54
N ASP A 309 9.85 3.90 -13.57
CA ASP A 309 9.62 4.94 -12.57
C ASP A 309 9.14 6.27 -13.16
N ALA A 310 9.66 6.67 -14.33
CA ALA A 310 9.29 7.93 -14.96
C ALA A 310 7.85 7.88 -15.52
N ILE A 311 7.45 6.75 -16.10
CA ILE A 311 6.07 6.53 -16.59
C ILE A 311 5.12 6.40 -15.41
N GLY A 312 5.48 5.65 -14.36
CA GLY A 312 4.71 5.52 -13.12
C GLY A 312 4.48 6.88 -12.46
N LEU A 313 5.54 7.66 -12.24
CA LEU A 313 5.45 9.00 -11.64
C LEU A 313 4.60 9.96 -12.47
N LEU A 314 4.83 10.03 -13.80
CA LEU A 314 4.06 10.93 -14.67
C LEU A 314 2.57 10.55 -14.71
N THR A 315 2.27 9.25 -14.77
CA THR A 315 0.89 8.76 -14.75
C THR A 315 0.23 9.06 -13.41
N GLY A 316 0.93 8.87 -12.29
CA GLY A 316 0.42 9.20 -10.96
C GLY A 316 0.18 10.68 -10.72
N ILE A 317 0.86 11.58 -11.43
CA ILE A 317 0.60 13.03 -11.34
C ILE A 317 -0.55 13.44 -12.27
N ILE A 318 -0.60 12.90 -13.49
CA ILE A 318 -1.52 13.37 -14.54
C ILE A 318 -2.86 12.62 -14.50
N TRP A 319 -2.86 11.32 -14.24
CA TRP A 319 -4.04 10.48 -14.26
C TRP A 319 -3.89 9.29 -13.29
N PRO A 320 -4.02 9.50 -11.97
CA PRO A 320 -3.87 8.46 -10.95
C PRO A 320 -4.70 7.20 -11.22
N GLN A 321 -5.94 7.33 -11.71
CA GLN A 321 -6.80 6.18 -12.03
C GLN A 321 -6.19 5.22 -13.09
N ALA A 322 -5.27 5.70 -13.92
CA ALA A 322 -4.64 4.91 -14.98
C ALA A 322 -3.42 4.14 -14.49
N LEU A 323 -2.97 4.38 -13.25
CA LEU A 323 -1.91 3.61 -12.61
C LEU A 323 -2.32 2.17 -12.41
N LEU A 324 -3.54 1.95 -11.91
CA LEU A 324 -4.02 0.64 -11.53
C LEU A 324 -4.42 -0.20 -12.75
N ALA A 325 -4.28 -1.52 -12.58
CA ALA A 325 -4.74 -2.50 -13.54
C ALA A 325 -6.25 -2.33 -13.78
N PRO A 326 -6.73 -2.47 -15.03
CA PRO A 326 -8.16 -2.41 -15.32
C PRO A 326 -8.97 -3.35 -14.43
N GLY A 327 -10.08 -2.84 -13.87
CA GLY A 327 -10.98 -3.61 -13.01
C GLY A 327 -10.59 -3.64 -11.52
N ALA A 328 -9.41 -3.19 -11.12
CA ALA A 328 -9.00 -3.21 -9.71
C ALA A 328 -9.94 -2.38 -8.82
N ILE A 329 -10.19 -1.11 -9.17
CA ILE A 329 -11.08 -0.24 -8.39
C ILE A 329 -12.55 -0.67 -8.49
N ASP A 330 -13.00 -1.17 -9.65
CA ASP A 330 -14.37 -1.65 -9.83
C ASP A 330 -14.67 -2.85 -8.93
N ASP A 331 -13.74 -3.82 -8.86
CA ASP A 331 -13.85 -5.01 -8.03
C ASP A 331 -13.83 -4.68 -6.53
N TYR A 332 -12.90 -3.80 -6.12
CA TYR A 332 -12.85 -3.25 -4.77
C TYR A 332 -14.17 -2.56 -4.36
N SER A 333 -14.71 -1.70 -5.22
CA SER A 333 -15.97 -0.99 -4.97
C SER A 333 -17.16 -1.95 -4.91
N ALA A 334 -17.16 -3.00 -5.75
CA ALA A 334 -18.17 -4.05 -5.75
C ALA A 334 -18.14 -4.87 -4.45
N PHE A 335 -16.95 -5.23 -3.95
CA PHE A 335 -16.81 -5.89 -2.64
C PHE A 335 -17.37 -5.01 -1.52
N LEU A 336 -16.97 -3.74 -1.43
CA LEU A 336 -17.47 -2.80 -0.42
C LEU A 336 -18.99 -2.64 -0.46
N SER A 337 -19.58 -2.58 -1.66
CA SER A 337 -21.04 -2.50 -1.85
C SER A 337 -21.77 -3.74 -1.29
N GLY A 338 -21.09 -4.89 -1.23
CA GLY A 338 -21.60 -6.15 -0.69
C GLY A 338 -21.50 -6.27 0.83
N VAL A 339 -20.57 -5.58 1.49
CA VAL A 339 -20.36 -5.66 2.94
C VAL A 339 -21.51 -5.00 3.69
N ARG A 340 -22.13 -5.71 4.63
CA ARG A 340 -23.20 -5.18 5.49
C ARG A 340 -22.98 -5.67 6.91
N ARG A 341 -23.27 -4.81 7.88
CA ARG A 341 -23.43 -5.19 9.28
C ARG A 341 -24.72 -6.00 9.48
#